data_AF-A0A1X1SW39-F1
#
_entry.id   AF-A0A1X1SW39-F1
#
_cell.length_a   1.000
_cell.length_b   1.000
_cell.length_c   1.000
_cell.angle_alpha   90.00
_cell.angle_beta   90.00
_cell.angle_gamma   90.00
#
_symmetry.space_group_name_H-M   'P 1'
#
loop_
_entity.id
_entity.type
_entity.pdbx_description
1 polymer ?
#
loop_
_entity_poly.entity_id
_entity_poly.type
_entity_poly.pdbx_seq_one_letter_code
_entity_poly.pdbx_strand_id
1 'polypeptide(L)'
;MFIEPARRLIASVHPSALLYHCHCYETAGGQTKSHINEQRLDGWHRDYDTLEGFAKNFPNFVSIFILMSPVGDDDGAFEFAPNSADRISAGGDVVQMVGPVGTAVIWNRCYYHRAAPNRGPRRRRILKISTQPAGLANELIGTDEFKSAYSKLDDPVLKALVDERRVGTSEPLSDASAPVEARLMPPTGRNGLSGPAVAMDRLHMAGRRLFSRPGSGS
;
A
#
# COMPACT_ATOMS: atom_id res chain seq x y z
N MET A 1 -11.00 13.63 12.44
CA MET A 1 -10.05 14.72 12.19
C MET A 1 -8.89 14.15 11.38
N PHE A 2 -8.95 14.28 10.05
CA PHE A 2 -7.85 13.88 9.17
C PHE A 2 -6.91 15.09 9.08
N ILE A 3 -5.83 15.07 9.84
CA ILE A 3 -5.04 16.28 10.12
C ILE A 3 -4.34 16.81 8.84
N GLU A 4 -4.24 18.13 8.74
CA GLU A 4 -3.67 18.86 7.60
C GLU A 4 -2.35 18.26 7.05
N PRO A 5 -1.37 17.83 7.88
CA PRO A 5 -0.14 17.23 7.38
C PRO A 5 -0.35 15.99 6.48
N ALA A 6 -1.32 15.14 6.82
CA ALA A 6 -1.64 13.95 6.02
C ALA A 6 -2.28 14.34 4.67
N ARG A 7 -3.16 15.36 4.67
CA ARG A 7 -3.77 15.88 3.44
C ARG A 7 -2.71 16.48 2.51
N ARG A 8 -1.80 17.29 3.05
CA ARG A 8 -0.71 17.91 2.30
C ARG A 8 0.25 16.87 1.76
N LEU A 9 0.58 15.84 2.53
CA LEU A 9 1.39 14.72 2.06
C LEU A 9 0.71 14.02 0.87
N ILE A 10 -0.57 13.68 0.99
CA ILE A 10 -1.34 13.05 -0.10
C ILE A 10 -1.35 13.94 -1.34
N ALA A 11 -1.69 15.22 -1.20
CA ALA A 11 -1.76 16.16 -2.32
C ALA A 11 -0.39 16.38 -2.98
N SER A 12 0.71 16.33 -2.22
CA SER A 12 2.07 16.48 -2.77
C SER A 12 2.51 15.29 -3.62
N VAL A 13 1.99 14.09 -3.34
CA VAL A 13 2.29 12.88 -4.11
C VAL A 13 1.31 12.73 -5.27
N HIS A 14 0.02 12.93 -4.99
CA HIS A 14 -1.09 12.84 -5.95
C HIS A 14 -1.89 14.15 -5.92
N PRO A 15 -1.56 15.13 -6.76
CA PRO A 15 -2.29 16.41 -6.79
C PRO A 15 -3.80 16.23 -7.03
N SER A 16 -4.19 15.25 -7.84
CA SER A 16 -5.58 14.90 -8.12
C SER A 16 -6.04 13.67 -7.32
N ALA A 17 -5.56 13.44 -6.09
CA ALA A 17 -5.86 12.21 -5.37
C ALA A 17 -7.37 11.91 -5.22
N LEU A 18 -7.72 10.63 -5.35
CA LEU A 18 -8.94 9.99 -4.85
C LEU A 18 -8.58 8.93 -3.82
N LEU A 19 -9.44 8.78 -2.82
CA LEU A 19 -9.38 7.70 -1.85
C LEU A 19 -9.75 6.40 -2.57
N TYR A 20 -8.85 5.42 -2.45
CA TYR A 20 -9.03 4.09 -3.02
C TYR A 20 -9.47 3.10 -1.95
N HIS A 21 -8.75 3.05 -0.82
CA HIS A 21 -9.06 2.18 0.31
C HIS A 21 -8.83 2.90 1.63
N CYS A 22 -9.64 2.58 2.65
CA CYS A 22 -9.38 2.95 4.03
C CYS A 22 -9.68 1.74 4.92
N HIS A 23 -8.66 1.20 5.59
CA HIS A 23 -8.80 0.00 6.41
C HIS A 23 -8.10 0.16 7.75
N CYS A 24 -8.71 -0.40 8.78
CA CYS A 24 -8.05 -0.69 10.04
C CYS A 24 -7.75 -2.19 10.09
N TYR A 25 -6.48 -2.55 10.13
CA TYR A 25 -6.05 -3.94 10.30
C TYR A 25 -5.67 -4.20 11.75
N GLU A 26 -6.07 -5.35 12.26
CA GLU A 26 -5.56 -5.91 13.51
C GLU A 26 -4.95 -7.29 13.23
N THR A 27 -3.71 -7.50 13.66
CA THR A 27 -3.01 -8.78 13.57
C THR A 27 -2.81 -9.33 14.98
N ALA A 28 -3.25 -10.56 15.22
CA ALA A 28 -3.03 -11.25 16.49
C ALA A 28 -1.54 -11.38 16.83
N GLY A 29 -1.20 -11.44 18.13
CA GLY A 29 0.14 -11.78 18.59
C GLY A 29 0.42 -13.29 18.56
N GLY A 30 1.66 -13.68 18.83
CA GLY A 30 2.09 -15.08 18.89
C GLY A 30 1.99 -15.84 17.55
N GLN A 31 1.99 -15.13 16.42
CA GLN A 31 1.90 -15.69 15.08
C GLN A 31 3.29 -16.02 14.54
N THR A 32 3.48 -17.27 14.09
CA THR A 32 4.74 -17.72 13.47
C THR A 32 4.79 -17.50 11.96
N LYS A 33 3.64 -17.23 11.35
CA LYS A 33 3.45 -17.00 9.92
C LYS A 33 2.91 -15.60 9.62
N SER A 34 3.05 -15.17 8.37
CA SER A 34 2.48 -13.91 7.91
C SER A 34 0.96 -13.98 7.95
N HIS A 35 0.31 -12.89 8.33
CA HIS A 35 -1.16 -12.84 8.38
C HIS A 35 -1.82 -12.97 7.00
N ILE A 36 -1.10 -12.59 5.93
CA ILE A 36 -1.61 -12.57 4.56
C ILE A 36 -0.61 -13.27 3.66
N ASN A 37 -1.10 -14.08 2.71
CA ASN A 37 -0.27 -14.76 1.73
C ASN A 37 0.81 -15.67 2.33
N GLU A 38 0.58 -16.26 3.52
CA GLU A 38 1.59 -17.10 4.21
C GLU A 38 2.16 -18.24 3.35
N GLN A 39 1.36 -18.77 2.43
CA GLN A 39 1.72 -19.91 1.59
C GLN A 39 2.63 -19.51 0.42
N ARG A 40 2.88 -18.21 0.23
CA ARG A 40 3.62 -17.68 -0.90
C ARG A 40 4.71 -16.73 -0.47
N LEU A 41 5.96 -17.12 -0.72
CA LEU A 41 7.15 -16.32 -0.42
C LEU A 41 7.12 -15.71 0.99
N ASP A 42 6.74 -16.47 2.01
CA ASP A 42 6.65 -15.98 3.40
C ASP A 42 5.85 -14.67 3.55
N GLY A 43 4.76 -14.54 2.79
CA GLY A 43 3.88 -13.38 2.79
C GLY A 43 4.29 -12.25 1.85
N TRP A 44 5.43 -12.33 1.16
CA TRP A 44 5.84 -11.31 0.17
C TRP A 44 4.94 -11.32 -1.05
N HIS A 45 4.31 -10.19 -1.34
CA HIS A 45 3.41 -10.05 -2.49
C HIS A 45 3.38 -8.63 -3.03
N ARG A 46 2.65 -8.47 -4.15
CA ARG A 46 2.22 -7.19 -4.71
C ARG A 46 0.70 -7.20 -4.80
N ASP A 47 0.11 -6.03 -4.67
CA ASP A 47 -1.32 -5.81 -4.84
C ASP A 47 -1.64 -5.85 -6.36
N TYR A 48 -2.26 -6.94 -6.83
CA TYR A 48 -2.48 -7.20 -8.27
C TYR A 48 -3.38 -6.16 -8.95
N ASP A 49 -4.38 -5.66 -8.21
CA ASP A 49 -5.27 -4.55 -8.58
C ASP A 49 -4.49 -3.30 -8.99
N THR A 50 -3.28 -3.10 -8.45
CA THR A 50 -2.47 -1.91 -8.72
C THR A 50 -1.56 -2.06 -9.93
N LEU A 51 -1.36 -3.28 -10.45
CA LEU A 51 -0.36 -3.56 -11.48
C LEU A 51 -0.77 -3.07 -12.87
N GLU A 52 -2.06 -3.03 -13.18
CA GLU A 52 -2.55 -2.53 -14.47
C GLU A 52 -2.27 -1.03 -14.64
N GLY A 53 -2.38 -0.28 -13.56
CA GLY A 53 -2.01 1.13 -13.52
C GLY A 53 -0.58 1.37 -13.06
N PHE A 54 0.34 0.40 -13.11
CA PHE A 54 1.72 0.66 -12.69
C PHE A 54 2.44 1.60 -13.68
N ALA A 55 3.02 2.69 -13.16
CA ALA A 55 3.92 3.56 -13.91
C ALA A 55 5.29 3.64 -13.22
N LYS A 56 6.37 3.39 -13.98
CA LYS A 56 7.73 3.37 -13.42
C LYS A 56 8.17 4.74 -12.85
N ASN A 57 7.71 5.81 -13.47
CA ASN A 57 8.14 7.18 -13.15
C ASN A 57 7.14 7.93 -12.26
N PHE A 58 6.02 7.30 -11.90
CA PHE A 58 4.99 7.95 -11.09
C PHE A 58 4.23 6.91 -10.25
N PRO A 59 4.13 7.08 -8.93
CA PRO A 59 3.57 6.05 -8.05
C PRO A 59 2.03 6.05 -8.07
N ASN A 60 1.38 5.58 -9.13
CA ASN A 60 -0.09 5.65 -9.31
C ASN A 60 -0.94 5.13 -8.14
N PHE A 61 -0.43 4.20 -7.34
CA PHE A 61 -1.12 3.73 -6.14
C PHE A 61 -0.23 3.88 -4.93
N VAL A 62 -0.66 4.70 -3.98
CA VAL A 62 0.11 5.00 -2.78
C VAL A 62 -0.70 4.63 -1.56
N SER A 63 -0.04 4.02 -0.57
CA SER A 63 -0.60 3.80 0.75
C SER A 63 0.19 4.55 1.80
N ILE A 64 -0.53 5.12 2.75
CA ILE A 64 -0.01 5.59 4.02
C ILE A 64 -0.42 4.57 5.07
N PHE A 65 0.55 3.98 5.77
CA PHE A 65 0.31 3.16 6.94
C PHE A 65 0.64 3.99 8.17
N ILE A 66 -0.22 3.93 9.18
CA ILE A 66 -0.04 4.62 10.45
C ILE A 66 -0.17 3.58 11.56
N LEU A 67 0.87 3.47 12.41
CA LEU A 67 0.85 2.57 13.55
C LEU A 67 -0.17 3.06 14.59
N MET A 68 -1.12 2.21 14.93
CA MET A 68 -2.07 2.43 16.03
C MET A 68 -1.72 1.63 17.30
N SER A 69 -0.66 0.83 17.22
CA SER A 69 0.00 0.15 18.34
C SER A 69 1.51 0.29 18.16
N PRO A 70 2.31 0.32 19.24
CA PRO A 70 3.77 0.24 19.07
C PRO A 70 4.16 -1.08 18.38
N VAL A 71 5.22 -1.04 17.59
CA VAL A 71 5.78 -2.20 16.89
C VAL A 71 7.28 -2.23 17.16
N GLY A 72 7.76 -3.29 17.81
CA GLY A 72 9.17 -3.67 17.89
C GLY A 72 9.57 -4.74 16.86
N ASP A 73 10.77 -5.29 17.01
CA ASP A 73 11.37 -6.22 16.05
C ASP A 73 10.55 -7.51 15.85
N ASP A 74 9.92 -8.02 16.91
CA ASP A 74 9.11 -9.24 16.88
C ASP A 74 7.60 -8.99 16.73
N ASP A 75 7.16 -7.73 16.76
CA ASP A 75 5.73 -7.37 16.74
C ASP A 75 5.14 -7.37 15.31
N GLY A 76 5.81 -8.09 14.39
CA GLY A 76 5.38 -8.30 13.01
C GLY A 76 5.31 -7.01 12.21
N ALA A 77 6.45 -6.35 11.99
CA ALA A 77 6.49 -5.09 11.22
C ALA A 77 5.86 -5.21 9.82
N PHE A 78 5.36 -4.08 9.30
CA PHE A 78 5.14 -3.97 7.86
C PHE A 78 6.50 -3.84 7.17
N GLU A 79 6.73 -4.65 6.14
CA GLU A 79 8.00 -4.73 5.43
C GLU A 79 7.81 -4.38 3.96
N PHE A 80 8.72 -3.60 3.41
CA PHE A 80 8.78 -3.32 1.98
C PHE A 80 10.18 -3.59 1.42
N ALA A 81 10.24 -4.07 0.18
CA ALA A 81 11.48 -4.27 -0.55
C ALA A 81 11.79 -3.01 -1.38
N PRO A 82 12.73 -2.15 -0.96
CA PRO A 82 13.09 -0.96 -1.73
C PRO A 82 13.60 -1.37 -3.12
N ASN A 83 13.22 -0.62 -4.15
CA ASN A 83 13.65 -0.82 -5.55
C ASN A 83 13.15 -2.10 -6.25
N SER A 84 12.23 -2.86 -5.64
CA SER A 84 11.72 -4.11 -6.18
C SER A 84 10.26 -4.01 -6.63
N ALA A 85 9.99 -3.25 -7.70
CA ALA A 85 8.66 -3.24 -8.31
C ALA A 85 8.35 -4.58 -9.03
N ASP A 86 9.34 -5.16 -9.70
CA ASP A 86 9.11 -6.32 -10.58
C ASP A 86 9.52 -7.66 -9.97
N ARG A 87 10.57 -7.68 -9.13
CA ARG A 87 11.19 -8.92 -8.64
C ARG A 87 11.85 -8.72 -7.29
N ILE A 88 11.42 -9.50 -6.30
CA ILE A 88 12.16 -9.63 -5.04
C ILE A 88 13.37 -10.56 -5.22
N SER A 89 14.48 -10.23 -4.55
CA SER A 89 15.70 -11.04 -4.49
C SER A 89 15.82 -11.75 -3.15
N ALA A 90 16.41 -12.95 -3.16
CA ALA A 90 16.80 -13.65 -1.95
C ALA A 90 17.86 -12.83 -1.20
N GLY A 91 17.68 -12.62 0.10
CA GLY A 91 18.58 -11.75 0.88
C GLY A 91 18.56 -10.28 0.42
N GLY A 92 17.53 -9.87 -0.32
CA GLY A 92 17.35 -8.50 -0.78
C GLY A 92 17.10 -7.52 0.37
N ASP A 93 17.37 -6.25 0.12
CA ASP A 93 17.12 -5.19 1.11
C ASP A 93 15.65 -5.15 1.51
N VAL A 94 15.41 -4.77 2.76
CA VAL A 94 14.10 -4.55 3.35
C VAL A 94 14.14 -3.29 4.19
N VAL A 95 13.03 -2.57 4.20
CA VAL A 95 12.75 -1.56 5.22
C VAL A 95 11.55 -2.00 6.05
N GLN A 96 11.70 -1.91 7.35
CA GLN A 96 10.70 -2.27 8.35
C GLN A 96 10.08 -1.03 8.97
N MET A 97 8.75 -1.04 9.07
CA MET A 97 7.98 -0.05 9.82
C MET A 97 7.92 -0.46 11.30
N VAL A 98 8.86 0.06 12.08
CA VAL A 98 9.01 -0.15 13.53
C VAL A 98 8.92 1.20 14.23
N GLY A 99 8.34 1.25 15.43
CA GLY A 99 8.29 2.47 16.22
C GLY A 99 7.04 2.61 17.11
N PRO A 100 6.86 3.78 17.74
CA PRO A 100 5.70 4.06 18.59
C PRO A 100 4.41 4.24 17.78
N VAL A 101 3.29 4.37 18.50
CA VAL A 101 2.01 4.80 17.93
C VAL A 101 2.19 6.16 17.22
N GLY A 102 1.59 6.30 16.04
CA GLY A 102 1.68 7.50 15.21
C GLY A 102 2.84 7.48 14.21
N THR A 103 3.77 6.53 14.28
CA THR A 103 4.73 6.30 13.20
C THR A 103 3.98 6.04 11.89
N ALA A 104 4.35 6.78 10.84
CA ALA A 104 3.72 6.68 9.53
C ALA A 104 4.75 6.44 8.43
N VAL A 105 4.38 5.63 7.45
CA VAL A 105 5.17 5.41 6.23
C VAL A 105 4.27 5.55 5.02
N ILE A 106 4.81 6.17 3.98
CA ILE A 106 4.18 6.28 2.68
C ILE A 106 4.93 5.39 1.69
N TRP A 107 4.22 4.61 0.90
CA TRP A 107 4.83 3.64 0.00
C TRP A 107 4.00 3.40 -1.26
N ASN A 108 4.67 2.98 -2.33
CA ASN A 108 4.05 2.64 -3.60
C ASN A 108 3.52 1.20 -3.55
N ARG A 109 2.21 1.02 -3.68
CA ARG A 109 1.52 -0.28 -3.55
C ARG A 109 1.93 -1.33 -4.57
N CYS A 110 2.51 -0.91 -5.68
CA CYS A 110 2.98 -1.80 -6.73
C CYS A 110 4.28 -2.54 -6.35
N TYR A 111 4.94 -2.15 -5.26
CA TYR A 111 6.19 -2.76 -4.81
C TYR A 111 5.93 -3.97 -3.92
N TYR A 112 6.90 -4.89 -3.89
CA TYR A 112 6.85 -6.03 -3.00
C TYR A 112 6.82 -5.59 -1.53
N HIS A 113 5.87 -6.14 -0.80
CA HIS A 113 5.66 -5.86 0.61
C HIS A 113 5.09 -7.09 1.32
N ARG A 114 5.09 -7.04 2.66
CA ARG A 114 4.39 -8.02 3.49
C ARG A 114 4.07 -7.48 4.87
N ALA A 115 3.16 -8.15 5.55
CA ALA A 115 3.10 -8.14 7.00
C ALA A 115 4.02 -9.24 7.54
N ALA A 116 5.11 -8.91 8.23
CA ALA A 116 5.95 -9.91 8.87
C ALA A 116 5.14 -10.67 9.96
N PRO A 117 5.52 -11.92 10.30
CA PRO A 117 4.86 -12.65 11.37
C PRO A 117 4.97 -11.90 12.72
N ASN A 118 3.85 -11.76 13.40
CA ASN A 118 3.76 -11.08 14.70
C ASN A 118 4.02 -12.06 15.84
N ARG A 119 5.29 -12.36 16.12
CA ARG A 119 5.72 -13.32 17.13
C ARG A 119 5.59 -12.77 18.55
N GLY A 120 5.63 -11.44 18.68
CA GLY A 120 5.42 -10.73 19.92
C GLY A 120 4.05 -11.03 20.55
N PRO A 121 3.90 -10.79 21.86
CA PRO A 121 2.65 -11.08 22.57
C PRO A 121 1.54 -10.07 22.26
N ARG A 122 1.85 -8.94 21.62
CA ARG A 122 0.92 -7.84 21.41
C ARG A 122 0.16 -8.00 20.10
N ARG A 123 -1.08 -7.52 20.09
CA ARG A 123 -1.82 -7.32 18.83
C ARG A 123 -1.28 -6.07 18.14
N ARG A 124 -0.94 -6.19 16.87
CA ARG A 124 -0.52 -5.07 16.02
C ARG A 124 -1.72 -4.45 15.34
N ARG A 125 -1.86 -3.12 15.39
CA ARG A 125 -2.93 -2.36 14.72
C ARG A 125 -2.37 -1.30 13.79
N ILE A 126 -2.90 -1.23 12.58
CA ILE A 126 -2.48 -0.28 11.54
C ILE A 126 -3.70 0.35 10.88
N LEU A 127 -3.68 1.65 10.70
CA LEU A 127 -4.57 2.37 9.79
C LEU A 127 -3.89 2.48 8.41
N LYS A 128 -4.54 1.94 7.38
CA LYS A 128 -4.13 2.05 5.97
C LYS A 128 -5.05 3.04 5.28
N ILE A 129 -4.46 4.05 4.65
CA ILE A 129 -5.15 4.98 3.75
C ILE A 129 -4.47 4.83 2.39
N SER A 130 -5.21 4.44 1.36
CA SER A 130 -4.70 4.32 0.00
C SER A 130 -5.32 5.37 -0.89
N THR A 131 -4.50 5.98 -1.74
CA THR A 131 -4.97 6.91 -2.77
C THR A 131 -4.43 6.55 -4.15
N GLN A 132 -5.13 7.05 -5.16
CA GLN A 132 -4.74 6.98 -6.57
C GLN A 132 -5.05 8.32 -7.26
N PRO A 133 -4.47 8.62 -8.43
CA PRO A 133 -4.92 9.71 -9.27
C PRO A 133 -6.40 9.56 -9.67
N ALA A 134 -7.12 10.68 -9.67
CA ALA A 134 -8.52 10.72 -10.10
C ALA A 134 -8.75 10.26 -11.55
N GLY A 135 -7.72 10.37 -12.40
CA GLY A 135 -7.80 9.96 -13.81
C GLY A 135 -7.87 8.44 -14.01
N LEU A 136 -7.61 7.64 -12.98
CA LEU A 136 -7.74 6.19 -13.02
C LEU A 136 -9.16 5.75 -12.64
N ALA A 137 -9.60 4.62 -13.19
CA ALA A 137 -10.86 3.98 -12.79
C ALA A 137 -10.82 3.62 -11.29
N ASN A 138 -11.97 3.76 -10.62
CA ASN A 138 -12.14 3.37 -9.22
C ASN A 138 -13.49 2.68 -9.06
N GLU A 139 -13.50 1.35 -9.13
CA GLU A 139 -14.74 0.57 -9.07
C GLU A 139 -15.43 0.62 -7.70
N LEU A 140 -14.70 1.02 -6.65
CA LEU A 140 -15.21 1.06 -5.27
C LEU A 140 -15.79 2.42 -4.89
N ILE A 141 -15.49 3.50 -5.61
CA ILE A 141 -15.93 4.86 -5.22
C ILE A 141 -17.46 5.00 -5.18
N GLY A 142 -18.18 4.15 -5.93
CA GLY A 142 -19.63 4.16 -6.03
C GLY A 142 -20.35 3.33 -4.94
N THR A 143 -19.62 2.68 -4.02
CA THR A 143 -20.25 1.88 -2.97
C THR A 143 -20.95 2.75 -1.92
N ASP A 144 -21.85 2.14 -1.14
CA ASP A 144 -22.63 2.83 -0.12
C ASP A 144 -21.74 3.45 0.97
N GLU A 145 -20.60 2.84 1.28
CA GLU A 145 -19.63 3.37 2.24
C GLU A 145 -19.07 4.72 1.79
N PHE A 146 -18.69 4.86 0.52
CA PHE A 146 -18.18 6.12 -0.05
C PHE A 146 -19.27 7.18 -0.14
N LYS A 147 -20.47 6.80 -0.61
CA LYS A 147 -21.63 7.71 -0.66
C LYS A 147 -22.01 8.22 0.74
N SER A 148 -22.04 7.32 1.73
CA SER A 148 -22.24 7.66 3.14
C SER A 148 -21.15 8.60 3.64
N ALA A 149 -19.87 8.31 3.36
CA ALA A 149 -18.75 9.17 3.74
C ALA A 149 -18.90 10.58 3.13
N TYR A 150 -19.15 10.68 1.83
CA TYR A 150 -19.34 11.96 1.13
C TYR A 150 -20.45 12.81 1.78
N SER A 151 -21.57 12.19 2.14
CA SER A 151 -22.72 12.88 2.77
C SER A 151 -22.44 13.40 4.19
N LYS A 152 -21.46 12.82 4.89
CA LYS A 152 -21.12 13.12 6.29
C LYS A 152 -19.90 14.03 6.42
N LEU A 153 -19.22 14.34 5.32
CA LEU A 153 -18.05 15.20 5.31
C LEU A 153 -18.47 16.63 5.01
N ASP A 154 -18.05 17.55 5.88
CA ASP A 154 -18.21 19.00 5.69
C ASP A 154 -16.97 19.65 5.07
N ASP A 155 -15.81 19.02 5.24
CA ASP A 155 -14.53 19.49 4.70
C ASP A 155 -14.47 19.27 3.18
N PRO A 156 -14.36 20.32 2.35
CA PRO A 156 -14.42 20.20 0.90
C PRO A 156 -13.27 19.36 0.32
N VAL A 157 -12.10 19.35 0.96
CA VAL A 157 -10.93 18.57 0.52
C VAL A 157 -11.17 17.10 0.78
N LEU A 158 -11.71 16.77 1.97
CA LEU A 158 -12.05 15.39 2.29
C LEU A 158 -13.21 14.89 1.42
N LYS A 159 -14.19 15.73 1.12
CA LYS A 159 -15.25 15.41 0.15
C LYS A 159 -14.66 15.12 -1.22
N ALA A 160 -13.74 15.96 -1.71
CA ALA A 160 -13.10 15.76 -3.00
C ALA A 160 -12.37 14.42 -3.08
N LEU A 161 -11.73 13.95 -1.99
CA LEU A 161 -11.09 12.64 -1.94
C LEU A 161 -12.06 11.47 -2.17
N VAL A 162 -13.35 11.62 -1.84
CA VAL A 162 -14.36 10.55 -1.97
C VAL A 162 -15.43 10.85 -3.03
N ASP A 163 -15.20 11.86 -3.88
CA ASP A 163 -16.16 12.31 -4.88
C ASP A 163 -16.07 11.49 -6.17
N GLU A 164 -17.05 10.62 -6.38
CA GLU A 164 -17.18 9.80 -7.60
C GLU A 164 -17.15 10.64 -8.89
N ARG A 165 -17.64 11.89 -8.87
CA ARG A 165 -17.68 12.77 -10.05
C ARG A 165 -16.30 13.16 -10.55
N ARG A 166 -15.27 12.99 -9.72
CA ARG A 166 -13.88 13.27 -10.09
C ARG A 166 -13.21 12.09 -10.80
N VAL A 167 -13.80 10.90 -10.84
CA VAL A 167 -13.22 9.78 -11.60
C VAL A 167 -13.08 10.14 -13.08
N GLY A 168 -11.92 9.86 -13.65
CA GLY A 168 -11.55 10.23 -15.02
C GLY A 168 -11.07 11.68 -15.18
N THR A 169 -10.98 12.46 -14.10
CA THR A 169 -10.53 13.87 -14.14
C THR A 169 -9.07 14.03 -13.70
N SER A 170 -8.50 15.21 -13.96
CA SER A 170 -7.19 15.64 -13.48
C SER A 170 -7.27 16.84 -12.51
N GLU A 171 -8.47 17.16 -12.02
CA GLU A 171 -8.69 18.31 -11.16
C GLU A 171 -7.88 18.17 -9.86
N PRO A 172 -7.03 19.15 -9.51
CA PRO A 172 -6.22 19.07 -8.31
C PRO A 172 -7.06 19.30 -7.04
N LEU A 173 -6.61 18.75 -5.92
CA LEU A 173 -7.12 19.10 -4.60
C LEU A 173 -6.79 20.56 -4.28
N SER A 174 -7.72 21.27 -3.62
CA SER A 174 -7.55 22.69 -3.25
C SER A 174 -6.38 22.96 -2.31
N ASP A 175 -5.93 21.93 -1.58
CA ASP A 175 -4.85 22.01 -0.58
C ASP A 175 -3.48 21.62 -1.14
N ALA A 176 -3.38 21.49 -2.48
CA ALA A 176 -2.10 21.31 -3.16
C ALA A 176 -1.19 22.50 -2.83
N SER A 177 -0.29 22.28 -1.88
CA SER A 177 0.65 23.25 -1.33
C SER A 177 2.07 22.75 -1.53
N ALA A 178 3.07 23.49 -1.02
CA ALA A 178 4.47 23.10 -1.15
C ALA A 178 4.70 21.63 -0.72
N PRO A 179 5.51 20.86 -1.46
CA PRO A 179 5.75 19.44 -1.17
C PRO A 179 6.17 19.20 0.27
N VAL A 180 5.69 18.12 0.87
CA VAL A 180 6.17 17.68 2.18
C VAL A 180 7.58 17.11 2.02
N GLU A 181 8.53 17.57 2.81
CA GLU A 181 9.89 17.01 2.83
C GLU A 181 9.81 15.56 3.32
N ALA A 182 10.02 14.61 2.42
CA ALA A 182 10.08 13.20 2.74
C ALA A 182 11.55 12.75 2.81
N ARG A 183 11.88 11.97 3.85
CA ARG A 183 13.18 11.32 3.97
C ARG A 183 13.08 9.88 3.46
N LEU A 184 13.95 9.52 2.54
CA LEU A 184 14.10 8.12 2.16
C LEU A 184 14.66 7.35 3.35
N MET A 185 13.98 6.27 3.71
CA MET A 185 14.48 5.36 4.75
C MET A 185 15.54 4.45 4.13
N PRO A 186 16.75 4.35 4.71
CA PRO A 186 17.71 3.34 4.28
C PRO A 186 17.16 1.94 4.61
N PRO A 187 17.65 0.89 3.94
CA PRO A 187 17.37 -0.49 4.33
C PRO A 187 17.61 -0.71 5.84
N THR A 188 16.64 -1.32 6.52
CA THR A 188 16.74 -1.70 7.94
C THR A 188 17.13 -3.15 8.12
N GLY A 189 17.13 -3.95 7.05
CA GLY A 189 17.50 -5.35 7.09
C GLY A 189 17.53 -6.03 5.72
N ARG A 190 17.58 -7.36 5.74
CA ARG A 190 17.49 -8.22 4.57
C ARG A 190 16.31 -9.19 4.71
N ASN A 191 15.67 -9.55 3.61
CA ASN A 191 14.64 -10.58 3.65
C ASN A 191 15.27 -11.97 3.87
N GLY A 192 14.51 -12.87 4.51
CA GLY A 192 14.92 -14.25 4.76
C GLY A 192 14.64 -15.22 3.61
N LEU A 193 14.34 -14.74 2.40
CA LEU A 193 13.97 -15.61 1.29
C LEU A 193 15.20 -16.39 0.79
N SER A 194 14.98 -17.67 0.45
CA SER A 194 16.00 -18.50 -0.19
C SER A 194 16.00 -18.33 -1.71
N GLY A 195 17.14 -18.57 -2.35
CA GLY A 195 17.26 -18.60 -3.81
C GLY A 195 16.24 -19.53 -4.49
N PRO A 196 16.07 -20.78 -4.02
CA PRO A 196 15.06 -21.70 -4.55
C PRO A 196 13.62 -21.18 -4.42
N ALA A 197 13.25 -20.58 -3.28
CA ALA A 197 11.91 -20.03 -3.09
C ALA A 197 11.60 -18.92 -4.11
N VAL A 198 12.55 -18.00 -4.31
CA VAL A 198 12.42 -16.94 -5.31
C VAL A 198 12.38 -17.49 -6.74
N ALA A 199 13.16 -18.52 -7.05
CA ALA A 199 13.14 -19.17 -8.37
C ALA A 199 11.78 -19.84 -8.66
N MET A 200 11.21 -20.53 -7.67
CA MET A 200 9.90 -21.18 -7.79
C MET A 200 8.77 -20.16 -8.00
N ASP A 201 8.77 -19.04 -7.26
CA ASP A 201 7.76 -17.99 -7.50
C ASP A 201 7.87 -17.38 -8.90
N ARG A 202 9.09 -17.17 -9.40
CA ARG A 202 9.30 -16.70 -10.78
C ARG A 202 8.73 -17.67 -11.80
N LEU A 203 8.93 -18.97 -11.60
CA LEU A 203 8.37 -20.00 -12.48
C LEU A 203 6.84 -20.00 -12.43
N HIS A 204 6.24 -19.92 -11.23
CA HIS A 204 4.79 -19.82 -11.08
C HIS A 204 4.21 -18.57 -11.76
N MET A 205 4.87 -17.42 -11.63
CA MET A 205 4.45 -16.17 -12.29
C MET A 205 4.59 -16.23 -13.81
N ALA A 206 5.65 -16.85 -14.33
CA ALA A 206 5.82 -17.08 -15.76
C ALA A 206 4.75 -18.04 -16.32
N GLY A 207 4.46 -19.12 -15.60
CA GLY A 207 3.39 -20.05 -15.93
C GLY A 207 2.03 -19.36 -16.01
N ARG A 208 1.65 -18.58 -14.99
CA ARG A 208 0.39 -17.80 -15.00
C ARG A 208 0.28 -16.89 -16.23
N ARG A 209 1.34 -16.16 -16.59
CA ARG A 209 1.34 -15.29 -17.78
C ARG A 209 1.13 -16.05 -19.09
N LEU A 210 1.63 -17.28 -19.19
CA LEU A 210 1.44 -18.12 -20.38
C LEU A 210 0.00 -18.62 -20.51
N PHE A 211 -0.67 -18.93 -19.39
CA PHE A 211 -2.04 -19.44 -19.37
C PHE A 211 -3.12 -18.35 -19.27
N SER A 212 -2.76 -17.10 -18.94
CA SER A 212 -3.67 -15.95 -18.88
C SER A 212 -3.69 -15.12 -20.17
N ARG A 213 -3.12 -15.61 -21.29
CA ARG A 213 -3.30 -14.97 -22.60
C ARG A 213 -4.78 -15.06 -23.00
N PRO A 214 -5.47 -13.94 -23.32
CA PRO A 214 -6.77 -14.03 -23.96
C PRO A 214 -6.58 -14.76 -25.29
N GLY A 215 -7.44 -15.74 -25.56
CA GLY A 215 -7.61 -16.21 -26.93
C GLY A 215 -7.89 -14.99 -27.80
N SER A 216 -7.12 -14.84 -28.87
CA SER A 216 -7.48 -14.01 -30.01
C SER A 216 -8.77 -14.57 -30.60
N GLY A 217 -9.90 -14.17 -30.03
CA GLY A 217 -11.22 -14.29 -30.67
C GLY A 217 -11.35 -13.14 -31.66
N SER A 218 -10.92 -13.39 -32.89
CA SER A 218 -11.46 -12.73 -34.08
C SER A 218 -12.80 -13.39 -34.45
#